data_AF-A0A6A6JLG3-F1
#
_entry.id   AF-A0A6A6JLG3-F1
#
_cell.length_a   1.000
_cell.length_b   1.000
_cell.length_c   1.000
_cell.angle_alpha   90.00
_cell.angle_beta   90.00
_cell.angle_gamma   90.00
#
_symmetry.space_group_name_H-M   'P 1'
#
loop_
_entity.id
_entity.type
_entity.pdbx_description
1 polymer ?
#
loop_
_entity_poly.entity_id
_entity_poly.type
_entity_poly.pdbx_seq_one_letter_code
_entity_poly.pdbx_strand_id
1 'polypeptide(L)'
;MIRPPIRATCRLRYTYPRFFGTGRLLLKDPRLQDFGRVLEDEYAKHSIVLAHGLLGFDELRLAGPVFPGLQYWRGITDALAKKGIDVIVAAVPPSGSIERRAERLCERVAQRANGKQVNIIAHSMGGLDARYMISRLRPTEFKVLSLTTVATPHHGSAFADYVFDRIGPSRIKVLYNVLGQFGFETGAFSQLTREYMQGTFNPKTPDVEDIKYYSYGASLEPSSLSIFGPSHKIIKRIEGGLNDGLVSVQSSQWGEYQGTLLGVSHLDLINWTNRLKWWIWSLTGGKKNFNAIAFYLDICDMLAKKNL
;
A
#
# COMPACT_ATOMS: atom_id res chain seq x y z
N MET A 1 -56.72 50.54 -6.64
CA MET A 1 -55.65 50.05 -7.54
C MET A 1 -54.92 48.90 -6.84
N ILE A 2 -55.47 47.68 -6.84
CA ILE A 2 -54.81 46.47 -6.32
C ILE A 2 -55.33 45.29 -7.16
N ARG A 3 -54.47 44.69 -7.98
CA ARG A 3 -54.71 43.40 -8.66
C ARG A 3 -53.86 42.32 -7.95
N PRO A 4 -54.37 41.11 -7.74
CA PRO A 4 -53.58 40.00 -7.20
C PRO A 4 -52.68 39.38 -8.30
N PRO A 5 -51.58 38.70 -7.93
CA PRO A 5 -50.65 38.14 -8.90
C PRO A 5 -51.14 36.82 -9.50
N ILE A 6 -50.86 36.70 -10.79
CA ILE A 6 -51.18 35.59 -11.69
C ILE A 6 -50.27 34.39 -11.39
N ARG A 7 -50.87 33.20 -11.28
CA ARG A 7 -50.16 31.90 -11.31
C ARG A 7 -49.49 31.72 -12.67
N ALA A 8 -48.17 31.59 -12.69
CA ALA A 8 -47.41 31.15 -13.86
C ALA A 8 -46.86 29.73 -13.61
N THR A 9 -47.42 28.76 -14.33
CA THR A 9 -46.91 27.40 -14.45
C THR A 9 -45.69 27.41 -15.37
N CYS A 10 -44.49 27.19 -14.81
CA CYS A 10 -43.27 27.04 -15.61
C CYS A 10 -42.98 25.55 -15.84
N ARG A 11 -43.02 25.15 -17.12
CA ARG A 11 -42.72 23.80 -17.61
C ARG A 11 -41.24 23.48 -17.44
N LEU A 12 -40.96 22.25 -16.99
CA LEU A 12 -39.66 21.60 -17.03
C LEU A 12 -39.06 21.65 -18.46
N ARG A 13 -37.85 22.19 -18.58
CA ARG A 13 -36.91 21.87 -19.66
C ARG A 13 -35.57 21.49 -19.04
N TYR A 14 -35.30 20.18 -19.01
CA TYR A 14 -33.97 19.63 -18.76
C TYR A 14 -33.02 20.16 -19.84
N THR A 15 -32.01 20.90 -19.43
CA THR A 15 -30.86 21.26 -20.28
C THR A 15 -29.62 20.62 -19.66
N TYR A 16 -29.07 19.61 -20.33
CA TYR A 16 -27.77 19.04 -19.98
C TYR A 16 -26.67 20.02 -20.41
N PRO A 17 -25.75 20.45 -19.52
CA PRO A 17 -24.53 21.10 -19.97
C PRO A 17 -23.61 20.06 -20.61
N ARG A 18 -23.21 20.31 -21.87
CA ARG A 18 -22.23 19.53 -22.62
C ARG A 18 -20.86 19.63 -21.96
N PHE A 19 -20.34 18.49 -21.50
CA PHE A 19 -18.94 18.31 -21.13
C PHE A 19 -18.05 18.47 -22.37
N PHE A 20 -17.09 19.41 -22.32
CA PHE A 20 -15.93 19.39 -23.22
C PHE A 20 -14.89 18.41 -22.63
N GLY A 21 -14.99 17.15 -23.04
CA GLY A 21 -13.98 16.13 -22.76
C GLY A 21 -12.89 16.15 -23.84
N THR A 22 -11.75 16.77 -23.55
CA THR A 22 -10.50 16.54 -24.29
C THR A 22 -9.95 15.17 -23.88
N GLY A 23 -10.45 14.12 -24.53
CA GLY A 23 -10.04 12.75 -24.19
C GLY A 23 -10.66 11.71 -25.11
N ARG A 24 -10.63 11.93 -26.44
CA ARG A 24 -11.06 10.90 -27.42
C ARG A 24 -10.47 11.06 -28.82
N LEU A 25 -9.20 11.45 -28.93
CA LEU A 25 -8.54 11.62 -30.23
C LEU A 25 -7.22 10.86 -30.41
N LEU A 26 -7.02 9.77 -29.64
CA LEU A 26 -5.79 8.95 -29.74
C LEU A 26 -6.02 7.46 -30.04
N LEU A 27 -7.23 7.07 -30.44
CA LEU A 27 -7.55 5.67 -30.75
C LEU A 27 -8.35 5.54 -32.04
N LYS A 28 -7.77 5.97 -33.17
CA LYS A 28 -8.13 5.52 -34.53
C LYS A 28 -6.94 5.76 -35.47
N ASP A 29 -5.83 5.05 -35.26
CA ASP A 29 -4.82 4.91 -36.31
C ASP A 29 -5.29 3.78 -37.25
N PRO A 30 -5.70 4.07 -38.49
CA PRO A 30 -6.19 3.06 -39.42
C PRO A 30 -5.14 2.00 -39.81
N ARG A 31 -3.86 2.18 -39.45
CA ARG A 31 -2.77 1.21 -39.71
C ARG A 31 -2.73 0.03 -38.75
N LEU A 32 -3.52 0.05 -37.67
CA LEU A 32 -3.56 -1.01 -36.66
C LEU A 32 -4.66 -2.05 -36.88
N GLN A 33 -5.43 -1.95 -37.99
CA GLN A 33 -6.56 -2.84 -38.26
C GLN A 33 -6.13 -4.23 -38.80
N ASP A 34 -4.91 -4.36 -39.33
CA ASP A 34 -4.42 -5.60 -39.96
C ASP A 34 -3.60 -6.51 -39.02
N PHE A 35 -3.35 -6.10 -37.79
CA PHE A 35 -2.73 -6.96 -36.78
C PHE A 35 -3.84 -7.50 -35.87
N GLY A 36 -4.03 -8.83 -35.87
CA GLY A 36 -5.07 -9.51 -35.11
C GLY A 36 -5.16 -9.08 -33.64
N ARG A 37 -6.31 -9.37 -33.01
CA ARG A 37 -6.74 -9.01 -31.64
C ARG A 37 -5.79 -8.05 -30.91
N VAL A 38 -6.08 -6.75 -31.02
CA VAL A 38 -5.49 -5.72 -30.16
C VAL A 38 -5.68 -6.16 -28.70
N LEU A 39 -4.57 -6.44 -28.01
CA LEU A 39 -4.56 -6.66 -26.57
C LEU A 39 -4.81 -5.30 -25.92
N GLU A 40 -6.08 -4.95 -25.72
CA GLU A 40 -6.41 -3.91 -24.74
C GLU A 40 -6.04 -4.47 -23.38
N ASP A 41 -5.14 -3.79 -22.67
CA ASP A 41 -4.78 -4.16 -21.31
C ASP A 41 -6.06 -4.07 -20.43
N GLU A 42 -6.69 -5.21 -20.13
CA GLU A 42 -7.83 -5.29 -19.21
C GLU A 42 -7.33 -5.14 -17.77
N TYR A 43 -7.11 -3.91 -17.32
CA TYR A 43 -6.74 -3.64 -15.92
C TYR A 43 -7.95 -3.76 -14.96
N ALA A 44 -7.66 -3.90 -13.66
CA ALA A 44 -8.64 -4.17 -12.60
C ALA A 44 -9.94 -3.36 -12.76
N LYS A 45 -11.07 -4.06 -12.81
CA LYS A 45 -12.40 -3.47 -13.02
C LYS A 45 -12.91 -2.73 -11.78
N HIS A 46 -12.31 -3.01 -10.63
CA HIS A 46 -12.67 -2.46 -9.33
C HIS A 46 -11.61 -1.50 -8.80
N SER A 47 -12.02 -0.61 -7.88
CA SER A 47 -11.12 0.44 -7.39
C SER A 47 -9.99 -0.18 -6.57
N ILE A 48 -8.76 0.30 -6.78
CA ILE A 48 -7.59 -0.17 -6.03
C ILE A 48 -7.35 0.75 -4.84
N VAL A 49 -7.41 0.21 -3.63
CA VAL A 49 -7.01 0.90 -2.41
C VAL A 49 -5.55 0.61 -2.12
N LEU A 50 -4.73 1.64 -2.01
CA LEU A 50 -3.33 1.51 -1.60
C LEU A 50 -3.17 1.85 -0.12
N ALA A 51 -2.91 0.83 0.71
CA ALA A 51 -2.75 0.97 2.16
C ALA A 51 -1.26 0.95 2.56
N HIS A 52 -0.78 2.05 3.12
CA HIS A 52 0.64 2.22 3.48
C HIS A 52 0.98 1.61 4.85
N GLY A 53 2.26 1.28 5.06
CA GLY A 53 2.78 0.75 6.32
C GLY A 53 3.16 1.79 7.37
N LEU A 54 3.97 1.35 8.33
CA LEU A 54 4.54 2.19 9.39
C LEU A 54 5.38 3.33 8.78
N LEU A 55 5.32 4.51 9.39
CA LEU A 55 5.93 5.77 8.90
C LEU A 55 5.43 6.28 7.55
N GLY A 56 4.32 5.73 7.03
CA GLY A 56 3.75 6.29 5.80
C GLY A 56 3.16 7.67 6.06
N PHE A 57 3.61 8.64 5.26
CA PHE A 57 2.99 9.94 5.05
C PHE A 57 2.35 9.91 3.65
N ASP A 58 1.14 10.44 3.49
CA ASP A 58 0.55 10.62 2.16
C ASP A 58 1.39 11.62 1.33
N GLU A 59 1.92 12.65 2.00
CA GLU A 59 2.77 13.67 1.42
C GLU A 59 3.69 14.27 2.52
N LEU A 60 5.01 14.01 2.48
CA LEU A 60 5.96 14.71 3.37
C LEU A 60 6.43 16.01 2.69
N ARG A 61 5.88 17.15 3.10
CA ARG A 61 6.34 18.47 2.67
C ARG A 61 7.51 18.93 3.54
N LEU A 62 8.70 18.39 3.25
CA LEU A 62 9.94 18.72 3.98
C LEU A 62 10.39 20.19 3.79
N ALA A 63 9.85 20.92 2.79
CA ALA A 63 10.34 22.25 2.42
C ALA A 63 9.21 23.25 2.10
N GLY A 64 8.19 23.35 2.98
CA GLY A 64 7.12 24.33 2.82
C GLY A 64 6.20 24.09 1.60
N PRO A 65 5.26 25.01 1.31
CA PRO A 65 4.19 24.82 0.31
C PRO A 65 4.66 24.82 -1.16
N VAL A 66 5.96 25.02 -1.41
CA VAL A 66 6.51 25.24 -2.77
C VAL A 66 7.13 23.97 -3.37
N PHE A 67 7.46 22.96 -2.57
CA PHE A 67 8.06 21.71 -3.05
C PHE A 67 7.03 20.56 -3.06
N PRO A 68 6.93 19.77 -4.14
CA PRO A 68 6.01 18.64 -4.22
C PRO A 68 6.37 17.63 -3.13
N GLY A 69 5.43 17.31 -2.24
CA GLY A 69 5.77 16.47 -1.11
C GLY A 69 6.04 15.02 -1.50
N LEU A 70 6.83 14.34 -0.66
CA LEU A 70 7.20 12.95 -0.91
C LEU A 70 5.96 12.07 -0.74
N GLN A 71 5.52 11.41 -1.81
CA GLN A 71 4.49 10.39 -1.74
C GLN A 71 5.08 9.07 -1.21
N TYR A 72 4.29 8.29 -0.48
CA TYR A 72 4.65 6.92 -0.09
C TYR A 72 4.75 6.02 -1.32
N TRP A 73 3.76 6.10 -2.21
CA TRP A 73 3.62 5.31 -3.44
C TRP A 73 4.24 6.01 -4.67
N ARG A 74 5.52 6.40 -4.59
CA ARG A 74 6.13 7.30 -5.60
C ARG A 74 6.00 6.78 -7.03
N GLY A 75 5.23 7.48 -7.85
CA GLY A 75 5.01 7.18 -9.26
C GLY A 75 4.17 5.92 -9.52
N ILE A 76 3.78 5.17 -8.49
CA ILE A 76 2.90 4.00 -8.60
C ILE A 76 1.48 4.47 -8.83
N THR A 77 1.00 5.40 -8.01
CA THR A 77 -0.34 6.02 -8.16
C THR A 77 -0.53 6.63 -9.54
N ASP A 78 0.44 7.42 -10.00
CA ASP A 78 0.41 8.06 -11.32
C ASP A 78 0.42 7.04 -12.46
N ALA A 79 1.21 5.97 -12.34
CA ALA A 79 1.29 4.92 -13.35
C ALA A 79 -0.02 4.12 -13.45
N LEU A 80 -0.62 3.76 -12.31
CA LEU A 80 -1.91 3.09 -12.25
C LEU A 80 -3.03 3.99 -12.83
N ALA A 81 -3.07 5.26 -12.43
CA ALA A 81 -4.04 6.22 -12.94
C ALA A 81 -3.91 6.45 -14.46
N LYS A 82 -2.67 6.50 -14.99
CA LYS A 82 -2.41 6.57 -16.44
C LYS A 82 -2.90 5.35 -17.22
N LYS A 83 -3.02 4.20 -16.55
CA LYS A 83 -3.61 2.97 -17.11
C LYS A 83 -5.13 2.90 -16.90
N GLY A 84 -5.76 3.98 -16.41
CA GLY A 84 -7.21 4.06 -16.24
C GLY A 84 -7.74 3.41 -14.97
N ILE A 85 -6.86 3.00 -14.04
CA ILE A 85 -7.25 2.37 -12.78
C ILE A 85 -7.69 3.45 -11.79
N ASP A 86 -8.87 3.27 -11.17
CA ASP A 86 -9.35 4.13 -10.08
C ASP A 86 -8.60 3.81 -8.79
N VAL A 87 -7.73 4.72 -8.34
CA VAL A 87 -6.84 4.49 -7.19
C VAL A 87 -7.25 5.35 -5.99
N ILE A 88 -7.54 4.68 -4.89
CA ILE A 88 -7.83 5.27 -3.59
C ILE A 88 -6.59 5.16 -2.70
N VAL A 89 -5.92 6.28 -2.44
CA VAL A 89 -4.86 6.35 -1.44
C VAL A 89 -5.47 6.74 -0.09
N ALA A 90 -5.20 5.95 0.96
CA ALA A 90 -5.74 6.17 2.29
C ALA A 90 -4.62 6.45 3.31
N ALA A 91 -4.44 7.72 3.67
CA ALA A 91 -3.60 8.10 4.81
C ALA A 91 -4.13 7.54 6.12
N VAL A 92 -3.24 6.91 6.88
CA VAL A 92 -3.45 6.50 8.26
C VAL A 92 -2.35 7.08 9.16
N PRO A 93 -2.55 7.16 10.50
CA PRO A 93 -1.53 7.70 11.40
C PRO A 93 -0.19 6.94 11.26
N PRO A 94 0.96 7.65 11.13
CA PRO A 94 2.24 7.03 10.79
C PRO A 94 2.78 6.06 11.86
N SER A 95 2.43 6.26 13.13
CA SER A 95 2.91 5.52 14.29
C SER A 95 1.79 5.04 15.24
N GLY A 96 0.54 5.05 14.76
CA GLY A 96 -0.63 4.60 15.54
C GLY A 96 -0.72 3.08 15.72
N SER A 97 -1.57 2.64 16.64
CA SER A 97 -1.89 1.21 16.80
C SER A 97 -2.62 0.66 15.57
N ILE A 98 -2.60 -0.66 15.36
CA ILE A 98 -3.29 -1.32 14.24
C ILE A 98 -4.79 -0.97 14.24
N GLU A 99 -5.43 -0.94 15.40
CA GLU A 99 -6.85 -0.62 15.55
C GLU A 99 -7.15 0.79 15.06
N ARG A 100 -6.41 1.79 15.57
CA ARG A 100 -6.60 3.21 15.21
C ARG A 100 -6.29 3.45 13.72
N ARG A 101 -5.28 2.76 13.19
CA ARG A 101 -4.92 2.83 11.77
C ARG A 101 -6.00 2.20 10.90
N ALA A 102 -6.55 1.06 11.30
CA ALA A 102 -7.63 0.38 10.60
C ALA A 102 -8.94 1.18 10.60
N GLU A 103 -9.29 1.83 11.71
CA GLU A 103 -10.43 2.75 11.78
C GLU A 103 -10.27 3.90 10.78
N ARG A 104 -9.09 4.53 10.76
CA ARG A 104 -8.80 5.60 9.80
C ARG A 104 -8.79 5.09 8.35
N LEU A 105 -8.25 3.89 8.10
CA LEU A 105 -8.28 3.27 6.78
C LEU A 105 -9.73 3.09 6.31
N CYS A 106 -10.58 2.56 7.16
CA CYS A 106 -12.01 2.35 6.92
C CYS A 106 -12.71 3.66 6.54
N GLU A 107 -12.56 4.70 7.37
CA GLU A 107 -13.14 6.02 7.13
C GLU A 107 -12.72 6.61 5.77
N ARG A 108 -11.43 6.51 5.43
CA ARG A 108 -10.90 7.07 4.18
C ARG A 108 -11.37 6.32 2.95
N VAL A 109 -11.46 4.99 3.03
CA VAL A 109 -11.99 4.17 1.93
C VAL A 109 -13.47 4.44 1.76
N ALA A 110 -14.28 4.48 2.83
CA ALA A 110 -15.71 4.77 2.74
C ALA A 110 -15.99 6.12 2.06
N GLN A 111 -15.22 7.17 2.38
CA GLN A 111 -15.34 8.50 1.78
C GLN A 111 -15.09 8.52 0.26
N ARG A 112 -14.25 7.62 -0.26
CA ARG A 112 -13.78 7.66 -1.66
C ARG A 112 -14.34 6.53 -2.52
N ALA A 113 -14.63 5.38 -1.94
CA ALA A 113 -15.17 4.23 -2.64
C ALA A 113 -16.60 4.48 -3.12
N ASN A 114 -17.38 5.33 -2.44
CA ASN A 114 -18.74 5.71 -2.85
C ASN A 114 -19.63 4.49 -3.17
N GLY A 115 -19.63 3.46 -2.30
CA GLY A 115 -20.39 2.23 -2.50
C GLY A 115 -19.77 1.21 -3.47
N LYS A 116 -18.63 1.50 -4.09
CA LYS A 116 -17.97 0.59 -5.03
C LYS A 116 -17.37 -0.63 -4.33
N GLN A 117 -17.13 -1.66 -5.14
CA GLN A 117 -16.27 -2.79 -4.79
C GLN A 117 -14.81 -2.38 -4.92
N VAL A 118 -13.97 -2.85 -4.00
CA VAL A 118 -12.56 -2.45 -3.91
C VAL A 118 -11.64 -3.66 -3.71
N ASN A 119 -10.43 -3.57 -4.26
CA ASN A 119 -9.31 -4.44 -3.89
C ASN A 119 -8.26 -3.63 -3.14
N ILE A 120 -7.75 -4.19 -2.07
CA ILE A 120 -6.75 -3.54 -1.24
C ILE A 120 -5.39 -4.12 -1.58
N ILE A 121 -4.43 -3.26 -1.94
CA ILE A 121 -3.01 -3.62 -2.00
C ILE A 121 -2.32 -2.89 -0.84
N ALA A 122 -1.77 -3.67 0.08
CA ALA A 122 -1.26 -3.18 1.34
C ALA A 122 0.20 -3.55 1.53
N HIS A 123 1.01 -2.59 1.98
CA HIS A 123 2.43 -2.80 2.25
C HIS A 123 2.73 -2.80 3.74
N SER A 124 3.57 -3.75 4.20
CA SER A 124 4.08 -3.80 5.57
C SER A 124 2.93 -3.76 6.59
N MET A 125 2.99 -2.89 7.60
CA MET A 125 1.92 -2.74 8.60
C MET A 125 0.53 -2.46 8.01
N GLY A 126 0.44 -1.88 6.81
CA GLY A 126 -0.83 -1.62 6.13
C GLY A 126 -1.64 -2.89 5.87
N GLY A 127 -0.98 -4.04 5.71
CA GLY A 127 -1.66 -5.33 5.57
C GLY A 127 -2.33 -5.78 6.86
N LEU A 128 -1.76 -5.43 8.02
CA LEU A 128 -2.38 -5.70 9.32
C LEU A 128 -3.58 -4.77 9.55
N ASP A 129 -3.44 -3.49 9.19
CA ASP A 129 -4.56 -2.53 9.25
C ASP A 129 -5.75 -3.01 8.41
N ALA A 130 -5.48 -3.48 7.19
CA ALA A 130 -6.51 -4.02 6.29
C ALA A 130 -7.15 -5.30 6.85
N ARG A 131 -6.37 -6.25 7.37
CA ARG A 131 -6.92 -7.47 8.01
C ARG A 131 -7.80 -7.15 9.22
N TYR A 132 -7.37 -6.20 10.05
CA TYR A 132 -8.18 -5.74 11.18
C TYR A 132 -9.48 -5.09 10.70
N MET A 133 -9.40 -4.16 9.75
CA MET A 133 -10.58 -3.50 9.17
C MET A 133 -11.57 -4.53 8.61
N ILE A 134 -11.11 -5.47 7.80
CA ILE A 134 -11.94 -6.49 7.17
C ILE A 134 -12.60 -7.39 8.22
N SER A 135 -11.82 -7.93 9.15
CA SER A 135 -12.29 -8.97 10.06
C SER A 135 -13.10 -8.42 11.25
N ARG A 136 -12.68 -7.26 11.77
CA ARG A 136 -13.21 -6.66 13.01
C ARG A 136 -14.19 -5.53 12.77
N LEU A 137 -13.86 -4.61 11.87
CA LEU A 137 -14.68 -3.43 11.62
C LEU A 137 -15.83 -3.75 10.66
N ARG A 138 -15.61 -4.66 9.70
CA ARG A 138 -16.61 -5.17 8.75
C ARG A 138 -17.42 -4.03 8.11
N PRO A 139 -16.76 -3.13 7.36
CA PRO A 139 -17.43 -1.99 6.73
C PRO A 139 -18.59 -2.44 5.83
N THR A 140 -19.62 -1.60 5.76
CA THR A 140 -20.84 -1.85 4.96
C THR A 140 -21.00 -0.83 3.83
N GLU A 141 -20.27 0.28 3.90
CA GLU A 141 -20.29 1.41 2.97
C GLU A 141 -19.55 1.10 1.66
N PHE A 142 -18.76 0.03 1.63
CA PHE A 142 -18.06 -0.49 0.47
C PHE A 142 -17.82 -1.99 0.64
N LYS A 143 -17.62 -2.70 -0.47
CA LYS A 143 -17.35 -4.15 -0.45
C LYS A 143 -15.89 -4.41 -0.79
N VAL A 144 -15.16 -5.06 0.11
CA VAL A 144 -13.81 -5.56 -0.17
C VAL A 144 -13.92 -6.88 -0.92
N LEU A 145 -13.20 -7.02 -2.03
CA LEU A 145 -13.13 -8.25 -2.82
C LEU A 145 -11.83 -9.02 -2.58
N SER A 146 -10.74 -8.30 -2.44
CA SER A 146 -9.45 -8.91 -2.11
C SER A 146 -8.56 -8.02 -1.26
N LEU A 147 -7.63 -8.67 -0.57
CA LEU A 147 -6.49 -8.08 0.10
C LEU A 147 -5.22 -8.74 -0.43
N THR A 148 -4.38 -7.96 -1.11
CA THR A 148 -3.02 -8.34 -1.50
C THR A 148 -2.03 -7.67 -0.56
N THR A 149 -1.25 -8.45 0.18
CA THR A 149 -0.22 -7.92 1.07
C THR A 149 1.17 -8.03 0.47
N VAL A 150 2.02 -7.05 0.75
CA VAL A 150 3.41 -7.00 0.28
C VAL A 150 4.31 -6.76 1.48
N ALA A 151 5.13 -7.76 1.82
CA ALA A 151 6.05 -7.73 2.96
C ALA A 151 5.39 -7.38 4.31
N THR A 152 4.14 -7.79 4.51
CA THR A 152 3.42 -7.58 5.78
C THR A 152 3.91 -8.56 6.84
N PRO A 153 4.26 -8.13 8.07
CA PRO A 153 4.70 -9.03 9.13
C PRO A 153 3.52 -9.78 9.77
N HIS A 154 2.87 -10.68 9.04
CA HIS A 154 1.68 -11.41 9.51
C HIS A 154 1.95 -12.29 10.73
N HIS A 155 3.18 -12.77 10.87
CA HIS A 155 3.62 -13.58 12.02
C HIS A 155 4.58 -12.83 12.94
N GLY A 156 4.71 -11.52 12.74
CA GLY A 156 5.56 -10.60 13.49
C GLY A 156 6.97 -10.48 12.94
N SER A 157 7.82 -9.75 13.63
CA SER A 157 9.23 -9.60 13.25
C SER A 157 10.12 -9.85 14.46
N ALA A 158 11.11 -10.72 14.32
CA ALA A 158 12.14 -10.92 15.35
C ALA A 158 12.99 -9.66 15.58
N PHE A 159 13.04 -8.74 14.61
CA PHE A 159 13.62 -7.42 14.86
C PHE A 159 12.75 -6.60 15.82
N ALA A 160 11.42 -6.66 15.70
CA ALA A 160 10.51 -6.02 16.65
C ALA A 160 10.65 -6.63 18.05
N ASP A 161 10.74 -7.97 18.15
CA ASP A 161 11.02 -8.65 19.42
C ASP A 161 12.36 -8.18 20.02
N TYR A 162 13.44 -8.17 19.23
CA TYR A 162 14.75 -7.72 19.68
C TYR A 162 14.72 -6.29 20.23
N VAL A 163 14.05 -5.38 19.52
CA VAL A 163 13.88 -3.99 19.97
C VAL A 163 13.06 -3.94 21.26
N PHE A 164 11.99 -4.72 21.36
CA PHE A 164 11.13 -4.77 22.55
C PHE A 164 11.87 -5.34 23.77
N ASP A 165 12.55 -6.48 23.63
CA ASP A 165 13.25 -7.19 24.70
C ASP A 165 14.47 -6.43 25.23
N ARG A 166 15.23 -5.77 24.34
CA ARG A 166 16.46 -5.06 24.73
C ARG A 166 16.18 -3.74 25.43
N ILE A 167 15.05 -3.13 25.12
CA ILE A 167 14.80 -1.73 25.47
C ILE A 167 13.67 -1.63 26.50
N GLY A 168 12.59 -2.40 26.35
CA GLY A 168 11.42 -2.33 27.20
C GLY A 168 10.73 -0.93 27.16
N PRO A 169 9.44 -0.84 27.51
CA PRO A 169 8.74 0.44 27.54
C PRO A 169 9.35 1.47 28.50
N SER A 170 10.09 0.99 29.52
CA SER A 170 10.73 1.83 30.55
C SER A 170 12.00 2.57 30.09
N ARG A 171 12.59 2.23 28.93
CA ARG A 171 13.81 2.89 28.42
C ARG A 171 13.55 3.68 27.15
N ILE A 172 12.52 4.52 27.19
CA ILE A 172 12.01 5.23 26.03
C ILE A 172 13.07 6.08 25.30
N LYS A 173 14.05 6.66 26.01
CA LYS A 173 15.18 7.40 25.40
C LYS A 173 16.10 6.51 24.56
N VAL A 174 16.37 5.29 25.03
CA VAL A 174 17.17 4.31 24.27
C VAL A 174 16.37 3.80 23.08
N LEU A 175 15.06 3.62 23.27
CA LEU A 175 14.13 3.27 22.19
C LEU A 175 14.14 4.32 21.09
N TYR A 176 13.99 5.60 21.46
CA TYR A 176 14.07 6.73 20.53
C TYR A 176 15.44 6.83 19.85
N ASN A 177 16.55 6.56 20.54
CA ASN A 177 17.88 6.60 19.91
C ASN A 177 18.08 5.46 18.90
N VAL A 178 17.71 4.23 19.26
CA VAL A 178 17.81 3.07 18.37
C VAL A 178 16.86 3.26 17.19
N LEU A 179 15.59 3.57 17.46
CA LEU A 179 14.61 3.79 16.41
C LEU A 179 14.95 5.00 15.55
N GLY A 180 15.44 6.10 16.13
CA GLY A 180 15.89 7.28 15.40
C GLY A 180 17.09 7.00 14.48
N GLN A 181 18.01 6.14 14.90
CA GLN A 181 19.10 5.65 14.04
C GLN A 181 18.58 4.83 12.84
N PHE A 182 17.39 4.24 12.97
CA PHE A 182 16.70 3.50 11.91
C PHE A 182 15.50 4.26 11.30
N GLY A 183 15.25 5.52 11.71
CA GLY A 183 14.21 6.41 11.19
C GLY A 183 12.78 6.23 11.72
N PHE A 184 12.57 5.57 12.87
CA PHE A 184 11.25 5.13 13.36
C PHE A 184 10.69 5.88 14.59
N GLU A 185 9.35 5.93 14.72
CA GLU A 185 8.59 6.49 15.87
C GLU A 185 7.99 5.39 16.78
N THR A 186 7.87 5.65 18.08
CA THR A 186 7.48 4.67 19.11
C THR A 186 5.99 4.63 19.38
N GLY A 187 5.42 3.42 19.34
CA GLY A 187 4.05 3.09 19.77
C GLY A 187 3.53 1.83 19.08
N ALA A 188 3.67 1.78 17.76
CA ALA A 188 3.23 0.66 16.91
C ALA A 188 4.09 -0.61 17.00
N PHE A 189 5.35 -0.50 17.44
CA PHE A 189 6.31 -1.62 17.40
C PHE A 189 5.96 -2.81 18.28
N SER A 190 5.32 -2.61 19.44
CA SER A 190 4.90 -3.72 20.30
C SER A 190 3.90 -4.63 19.60
N GLN A 191 3.04 -4.06 18.76
CA GLN A 191 2.07 -4.77 17.94
C GLN A 191 2.70 -5.38 16.68
N LEU A 192 4.03 -5.33 16.49
CA LEU A 192 4.73 -6.02 15.41
C LEU A 192 5.56 -7.20 15.92
N THR A 193 5.53 -7.46 17.23
CA THR A 193 6.19 -8.60 17.86
C THR A 193 5.54 -9.93 17.42
N ARG A 194 6.34 -10.99 17.39
CA ARG A 194 5.85 -12.33 17.02
C ARG A 194 4.82 -12.85 18.03
N GLU A 195 5.06 -12.58 19.32
CA GLU A 195 4.14 -12.94 20.40
C GLU A 195 2.77 -12.28 20.23
N TYR A 196 2.73 -10.95 20.00
CA TYR A 196 1.46 -10.25 19.81
C TYR A 196 0.74 -10.73 18.53
N MET A 197 1.46 -10.93 17.43
CA MET A 197 0.86 -11.43 16.18
C MET A 197 0.20 -12.79 16.34
N GLN A 198 0.90 -13.75 16.95
CA GLN A 198 0.43 -15.12 17.07
C GLN A 198 -0.58 -15.30 18.21
N GLY A 199 -0.34 -14.69 19.36
CA GLY A 199 -1.16 -14.87 20.56
C GLY A 199 -2.38 -13.95 20.64
N THR A 200 -2.35 -12.79 19.96
CA THR A 200 -3.42 -11.79 20.07
C THR A 200 -4.06 -11.44 18.73
N PHE A 201 -3.28 -11.02 17.74
CA PHE A 201 -3.83 -10.45 16.52
C PHE A 201 -4.45 -11.51 15.61
N ASN A 202 -3.68 -12.51 15.18
CA ASN A 202 -4.15 -13.53 14.24
C ASN A 202 -5.40 -14.29 14.72
N PRO A 203 -5.51 -14.72 16.00
CA PRO A 203 -6.73 -15.34 16.50
C PRO A 203 -7.96 -14.42 16.47
N LYS A 204 -7.74 -13.10 16.61
CA LYS A 204 -8.79 -12.09 16.61
C LYS A 204 -9.20 -11.63 15.22
N THR A 205 -8.34 -11.81 14.21
CA THR A 205 -8.54 -11.35 12.83
C THR A 205 -8.45 -12.52 11.84
N PRO A 206 -9.38 -13.51 11.91
CA PRO A 206 -9.47 -14.56 10.91
C PRO A 206 -9.88 -13.98 9.56
N ASP A 207 -9.53 -14.71 8.50
CA ASP A 207 -9.94 -14.39 7.14
C ASP A 207 -11.47 -14.52 6.99
N VAL A 208 -12.05 -13.66 6.17
CA VAL A 208 -13.48 -13.67 5.80
C VAL A 208 -13.64 -14.43 4.50
N GLU A 209 -14.51 -15.44 4.47
CA GLU A 209 -14.63 -16.44 3.39
C GLU A 209 -14.85 -15.85 1.98
N ASP A 210 -15.62 -14.76 1.88
CA ASP A 210 -15.95 -14.10 0.60
C ASP A 210 -14.85 -13.18 0.05
N ILE A 211 -13.74 -13.02 0.77
CA ILE A 211 -12.62 -12.15 0.40
C ILE A 211 -11.44 -13.01 0.00
N LYS A 212 -10.75 -12.61 -1.09
CA LYS A 212 -9.51 -13.28 -1.52
C LYS A 212 -8.30 -12.65 -0.86
N TYR A 213 -7.39 -13.48 -0.35
CA TYR A 213 -6.17 -13.04 0.31
C TYR A 213 -4.96 -13.51 -0.48
N TYR A 214 -4.11 -12.57 -0.87
CA TYR A 214 -2.85 -12.81 -1.57
C TYR A 214 -1.71 -12.20 -0.78
N SER A 215 -0.51 -12.77 -0.91
CA SER A 215 0.67 -12.18 -0.28
C SER A 215 1.94 -12.35 -1.12
N TYR A 216 2.82 -11.37 -0.99
CA TYR A 216 4.16 -11.37 -1.56
C TYR A 216 5.18 -11.12 -0.46
N GLY A 217 6.28 -11.87 -0.51
CA GLY A 217 7.45 -11.62 0.33
C GLY A 217 8.53 -10.86 -0.44
N ALA A 218 9.52 -10.37 0.30
CA ALA A 218 10.72 -9.80 -0.28
C ALA A 218 11.96 -10.32 0.45
N SER A 219 13.08 -10.33 -0.25
CA SER A 219 14.35 -10.76 0.27
C SER A 219 15.47 -9.89 -0.27
N LEU A 220 16.39 -9.50 0.60
CA LEU A 220 17.60 -8.78 0.23
C LEU A 220 18.80 -9.54 0.79
N GLU A 221 19.92 -9.57 0.07
CA GLU A 221 21.21 -9.90 0.68
C GLU A 221 21.99 -8.57 0.84
N PRO A 222 22.11 -8.04 2.07
CA PRO A 222 22.69 -6.72 2.30
C PRO A 222 24.20 -6.72 2.07
N SER A 223 24.72 -5.71 1.36
CA SER A 223 26.14 -5.40 1.38
C SER A 223 26.57 -4.88 2.77
N SER A 224 27.87 -4.88 3.04
CA SER A 224 28.46 -4.51 4.35
C SER A 224 28.08 -3.10 4.85
N LEU A 225 27.66 -2.20 3.94
CA LEU A 225 27.28 -0.81 4.23
C LEU A 225 25.76 -0.58 4.24
N SER A 226 24.95 -1.64 4.13
CA SER A 226 23.49 -1.52 4.11
C SER A 226 22.96 -1.12 5.49
N ILE A 227 22.06 -0.13 5.51
CA ILE A 227 21.31 0.28 6.73
C ILE A 227 20.47 -0.86 7.31
N PHE A 228 20.08 -1.83 6.48
CA PHE A 228 19.34 -3.02 6.89
C PHE A 228 20.25 -4.17 7.35
N GLY A 229 21.58 -4.03 7.24
CA GLY A 229 22.52 -5.08 7.61
C GLY A 229 22.33 -5.59 9.06
N PRO A 230 22.22 -4.71 10.07
CA PRO A 230 21.99 -5.13 11.45
C PRO A 230 20.65 -5.85 11.67
N SER A 231 19.54 -5.29 11.23
CA SER A 231 18.20 -5.86 11.40
C SER A 231 18.05 -7.17 10.61
N HIS A 232 18.57 -7.22 9.38
CA HIS A 232 18.62 -8.44 8.57
C HIS A 232 19.39 -9.56 9.28
N LYS A 233 20.55 -9.26 9.88
CA LYS A 233 21.33 -10.27 10.65
C LYS A 233 20.57 -10.80 11.86
N ILE A 234 19.81 -9.94 12.55
CA ILE A 234 18.98 -10.34 13.69
C ILE A 234 17.88 -11.31 13.23
N ILE A 235 17.13 -10.93 12.19
CA ILE A 235 16.04 -11.76 11.63
C ILE A 235 16.60 -13.09 11.11
N LYS A 236 17.66 -13.06 10.30
CA LYS A 236 18.30 -14.27 9.77
C LYS A 236 18.82 -15.20 10.87
N ARG A 237 19.28 -14.66 12.00
CA ARG A 237 19.72 -15.46 13.15
C ARG A 237 18.55 -16.09 13.91
N ILE A 238 17.45 -15.36 14.09
CA ILE A 238 16.34 -15.77 14.97
C ILE A 238 15.27 -16.56 14.22
N GLU A 239 14.83 -16.07 13.06
CA GLU A 239 13.78 -16.70 12.24
C GLU A 239 14.35 -17.65 11.19
N GLY A 240 15.62 -17.47 10.82
CA GLY A 240 16.21 -18.20 9.71
C GLY A 240 15.72 -17.72 8.34
N GLY A 241 16.36 -18.21 7.28
CA GLY A 241 15.91 -17.97 5.91
C GLY A 241 16.10 -16.54 5.38
N LEU A 242 15.33 -16.24 4.34
CA LEU A 242 15.36 -14.98 3.60
C LEU A 242 14.52 -13.90 4.29
N ASN A 243 14.97 -12.65 4.24
CA ASN A 243 14.23 -11.50 4.78
C ASN A 243 14.58 -10.21 4.03
N ASP A 244 13.70 -9.23 4.09
CA ASP A 244 13.83 -7.95 3.39
C ASP A 244 14.53 -6.86 4.23
N GLY A 245 15.09 -7.25 5.37
CA GLY A 245 15.72 -6.36 6.34
C GLY A 245 14.83 -6.00 7.53
N LEU A 246 13.51 -6.19 7.46
CA LEU A 246 12.58 -5.91 8.56
C LEU A 246 11.59 -7.05 8.80
N VAL A 247 11.25 -7.81 7.76
CA VAL A 247 10.27 -8.89 7.79
C VAL A 247 10.86 -10.12 7.10
N SER A 248 10.73 -11.29 7.72
CA SER A 248 11.12 -12.54 7.09
C SER A 248 10.13 -12.93 5.99
N VAL A 249 10.62 -13.66 4.99
CA VAL A 249 9.75 -14.21 3.93
C VAL A 249 8.66 -15.09 4.55
N GLN A 250 8.99 -15.90 5.55
CA GLN A 250 8.02 -16.73 6.26
C GLN A 250 6.95 -15.88 6.96
N SER A 251 7.34 -14.81 7.65
CA SER A 251 6.38 -13.92 8.30
C SER A 251 5.47 -13.19 7.30
N SER A 252 5.93 -12.98 6.07
CA SER A 252 5.14 -12.35 5.00
C SER A 252 4.06 -13.22 4.37
N GLN A 253 4.06 -14.53 4.61
CA GLN A 253 3.12 -15.47 3.98
C GLN A 253 1.74 -15.43 4.65
N TRP A 254 0.71 -15.15 3.85
CA TRP A 254 -0.70 -15.18 4.24
C TRP A 254 -1.62 -15.42 3.04
N GLY A 255 -2.71 -16.17 3.23
CA GLY A 255 -3.60 -16.54 2.12
C GLY A 255 -2.85 -17.29 0.99
N GLU A 256 -3.19 -17.00 -0.26
CA GLU A 256 -2.52 -17.56 -1.44
C GLU A 256 -1.20 -16.82 -1.71
N TYR A 257 -0.08 -17.40 -1.26
CA TYR A 257 1.24 -16.82 -1.46
C TYR A 257 1.65 -16.83 -2.94
N GLN A 258 1.91 -15.65 -3.50
CA GLN A 258 2.20 -15.46 -4.93
C GLN A 258 3.69 -15.51 -5.26
N GLY A 259 4.58 -15.21 -4.30
CA GLY A 259 6.02 -15.35 -4.50
C GLY A 259 6.89 -14.40 -3.69
N THR A 260 8.20 -14.55 -3.84
CA THR A 260 9.22 -13.74 -3.17
C THR A 260 9.98 -12.86 -4.16
N LEU A 261 10.03 -11.56 -3.90
CA LEU A 261 10.84 -10.60 -4.65
C LEU A 261 12.31 -10.67 -4.19
N LEU A 262 13.20 -11.10 -5.07
CA LEU A 262 14.63 -11.27 -4.75
C LEU A 262 15.45 -10.00 -5.00
N GLY A 263 16.37 -9.69 -4.10
CA GLY A 263 17.21 -8.49 -4.18
C GLY A 263 16.46 -7.19 -3.83
N VAL A 264 15.34 -7.30 -3.11
CA VAL A 264 14.43 -6.20 -2.79
C VAL A 264 14.38 -6.03 -1.27
N SER A 265 14.82 -4.86 -0.79
CA SER A 265 14.65 -4.48 0.61
C SER A 265 13.25 -3.95 0.89
N HIS A 266 12.89 -3.88 2.17
CA HIS A 266 11.59 -3.37 2.62
C HIS A 266 11.27 -1.95 2.09
N LEU A 267 12.29 -1.10 1.86
CA LEU A 267 12.11 0.25 1.29
C LEU A 267 12.16 0.29 -0.25
N ASP A 268 12.73 -0.73 -0.91
CA ASP A 268 12.71 -0.82 -2.37
C ASP A 268 11.27 -1.04 -2.88
N LEU A 269 10.44 -1.73 -2.09
CA LEU A 269 9.03 -2.01 -2.38
C LEU A 269 8.18 -0.76 -2.61
N ILE A 270 8.51 0.34 -1.91
CA ILE A 270 7.82 1.63 -2.01
C ILE A 270 8.63 2.67 -2.80
N ASN A 271 9.63 2.24 -3.57
CA ASN A 271 10.41 3.11 -4.46
C ASN A 271 11.21 4.21 -3.72
N TRP A 272 11.60 3.99 -2.46
CA TRP A 272 12.23 5.01 -1.61
C TRP A 272 13.76 5.09 -1.72
N THR A 273 14.40 3.93 -1.83
CA THR A 273 15.85 3.78 -2.05
C THR A 273 16.33 4.33 -3.40
N ASN A 274 15.40 4.53 -4.34
CA ASN A 274 15.74 4.81 -5.73
C ASN A 274 16.40 6.18 -5.95
N ARG A 275 16.27 7.21 -5.11
CA ARG A 275 17.02 8.49 -5.32
C ARG A 275 18.49 8.43 -4.87
N LEU A 276 18.79 7.87 -3.70
CA LEU A 276 20.17 7.75 -3.21
C LEU A 276 20.93 6.70 -4.01
N LYS A 277 20.28 5.57 -4.35
CA LYS A 277 20.81 4.62 -5.31
C LYS A 277 20.96 5.29 -6.69
N TRP A 278 19.95 5.93 -7.27
CA TRP A 278 20.12 6.62 -8.57
C TRP A 278 21.26 7.65 -8.58
N TRP A 279 21.49 8.40 -7.50
CA TRP A 279 22.62 9.33 -7.38
C TRP A 279 23.97 8.60 -7.30
N ILE A 280 24.09 7.52 -6.51
CA ILE A 280 25.31 6.70 -6.44
C ILE A 280 25.54 5.91 -7.74
N TRP A 281 24.46 5.51 -8.44
CA TRP A 281 24.49 4.64 -9.60
C TRP A 281 24.67 5.43 -10.91
N SER A 282 24.21 6.68 -10.96
CA SER A 282 24.59 7.63 -12.03
C SER A 282 26.09 7.94 -12.01
N LEU A 283 26.76 7.73 -10.86
CA LEU A 283 28.21 7.81 -10.73
C LEU A 283 28.93 6.47 -11.00
N THR A 284 28.28 5.32 -10.75
CA THR A 284 28.93 3.99 -10.76
C THR A 284 28.46 3.02 -11.86
N GLY A 285 27.46 3.37 -12.67
CA GLY A 285 27.03 2.61 -13.86
C GLY A 285 26.24 1.32 -13.59
N GLY A 286 25.68 1.12 -12.40
CA GLY A 286 24.95 -0.13 -12.08
C GLY A 286 23.57 -0.26 -12.77
N LYS A 287 23.08 -1.50 -12.95
CA LYS A 287 21.73 -1.83 -13.46
C LYS A 287 20.64 -1.88 -12.38
N LYS A 288 19.44 -1.35 -12.68
CA LYS A 288 18.23 -1.52 -11.84
C LYS A 288 17.89 -3.01 -11.66
N ASN A 289 17.80 -3.47 -10.41
CA ASN A 289 17.38 -4.86 -10.11
C ASN A 289 15.87 -5.03 -9.88
N PHE A 290 15.11 -3.98 -9.54
CA PHE A 290 13.65 -4.06 -9.29
C PHE A 290 12.90 -2.81 -9.76
N ASN A 291 11.70 -3.01 -10.34
CA ASN A 291 10.81 -1.95 -10.79
C ASN A 291 9.46 -2.04 -10.06
N ALA A 292 9.30 -1.25 -9.00
CA ALA A 292 8.08 -1.22 -8.20
C ALA A 292 6.83 -0.90 -9.04
N ILE A 293 6.91 0.01 -10.02
CA ILE A 293 5.77 0.35 -10.88
C ILE A 293 5.29 -0.87 -11.67
N ALA A 294 6.23 -1.62 -12.28
CA ALA A 294 5.89 -2.82 -13.01
C ALA A 294 5.28 -3.90 -12.10
N PHE A 295 5.81 -4.04 -10.88
CA PHE A 295 5.26 -4.97 -9.89
C PHE A 295 3.82 -4.63 -9.47
N TYR A 296 3.52 -3.36 -9.18
CA TYR A 296 2.14 -2.98 -8.81
C TYR A 296 1.16 -3.09 -9.99
N LEU A 297 1.63 -2.85 -11.22
CA LEU A 297 0.84 -3.11 -12.43
C LEU A 297 0.57 -4.61 -12.62
N ASP A 298 1.55 -5.47 -12.35
CA ASP A 298 1.43 -6.92 -12.42
C ASP A 298 0.42 -7.46 -11.39
N ILE A 299 0.40 -6.91 -10.17
CA ILE A 299 -0.65 -7.21 -9.19
C ILE A 299 -2.03 -6.84 -9.75
N CYS A 300 -2.16 -5.65 -10.35
CA CYS A 300 -3.45 -5.21 -10.90
C CYS A 300 -3.92 -6.08 -12.07
N ASP A 301 -3.01 -6.54 -12.91
CA ASP A 301 -3.27 -7.49 -14.00
C ASP A 301 -3.67 -8.87 -13.45
N MET A 302 -3.00 -9.36 -12.41
CA MET A 302 -3.37 -10.59 -11.71
C MET A 302 -4.80 -10.51 -11.15
N LEU A 303 -5.16 -9.39 -10.51
CA LEU A 303 -6.51 -9.17 -10.00
C LEU A 303 -7.54 -9.16 -11.13
N ALA A 304 -7.27 -8.43 -12.22
CA ALA A 304 -8.18 -8.36 -13.36
C ALA A 304 -8.44 -9.72 -14.00
N LYS A 305 -7.40 -10.55 -14.17
CA LYS A 305 -7.50 -11.93 -14.68
C LYS A 305 -8.36 -12.83 -13.78
N LYS A 306 -8.42 -12.54 -12.48
CA LYS A 306 -9.27 -13.22 -11.51
C LYS A 306 -10.67 -12.61 -11.38
N ASN A 307 -11.04 -11.65 -12.26
CA ASN A 307 -12.28 -10.86 -12.21
C ASN A 307 -12.43 -10.08 -10.90
N LEU A 308 -11.31 -9.62 -10.36
CA LEU A 308 -11.21 -8.71 -9.23
C LEU A 308 -10.83 -7.32 -9.74
#